data_AF-A0A8J2QSI4-F1
#
_entry.id   AF-A0A8J2QSI4-F1
#
_cell.length_a   1.000
_cell.length_b   1.000
_cell.length_c   1.000
_cell.angle_alpha   90.00
_cell.angle_beta   90.00
_cell.angle_gamma   90.00
#
_symmetry.space_group_name_H-M   'P 1'
#
loop_
_entity.id
_entity.type
_entity.pdbx_description
1 polymer ?
#
loop_
_entity_poly.entity_id
_entity_poly.type
_entity_poly.pdbx_seq_one_letter_code
_entity_poly.pdbx_strand_id
1 'polypeptide(L)'
;MDDDHIRLLLEELSSSSSYEDENDSEVEDNVEVQEETYDTEQDDDNDEISEEEHNERSHDFYLGKDGQTRWNKSPASNPTRRRARNIVTQLPGARGEARNLKEPGELWRLFFFGGHYQPDSKVH
;
A
#
# COMPACT_ATOMS: atom_id res chain seq x y z
N MET A 1 39.16 18.41 -38.31
CA MET A 1 37.85 17.92 -37.85
C MET A 1 36.87 18.73 -38.64
N ASP A 2 36.47 18.18 -39.79
CA ASP A 2 35.77 18.94 -40.81
C ASP A 2 34.30 18.99 -40.42
N ASP A 3 33.69 20.17 -40.38
CA ASP A 3 32.30 20.38 -39.93
C ASP A 3 31.30 19.53 -40.70
N ASP A 4 31.63 19.14 -41.92
CA ASP A 4 30.83 18.27 -42.77
C ASP A 4 30.76 16.83 -42.25
N HIS A 5 31.79 16.35 -41.54
CA HIS A 5 31.76 15.05 -40.87
C HIS A 5 30.79 15.03 -39.69
N ILE A 6 30.69 16.15 -38.96
CA ILE A 6 29.76 16.29 -37.82
C ILE A 6 28.31 16.33 -38.33
N ARG A 7 28.06 16.99 -39.47
CA ARG A 7 26.73 17.05 -40.09
C ARG A 7 26.23 15.67 -40.53
N LEU A 8 27.09 14.86 -41.16
CA LEU A 8 26.75 13.51 -41.58
C LEU A 8 26.39 12.61 -40.39
N LEU A 9 27.15 12.69 -39.29
CA LEU A 9 26.88 11.93 -38.07
C LEU A 9 25.53 12.31 -37.42
N LEU A 10 25.18 13.60 -37.42
CA LEU A 10 23.92 14.08 -36.84
C LEU A 10 22.70 13.73 -37.70
N GLU A 11 22.85 13.74 -39.03
CA GLU A 11 21.76 13.39 -39.96
C GLU A 11 21.43 11.90 -39.90
N GLU A 12 22.44 11.03 -39.81
CA GLU A 12 22.27 9.58 -39.64
C GLU A 12 21.52 9.23 -38.33
N LEU A 13 21.81 9.95 -37.24
CA LEU A 13 21.15 9.75 -35.94
C LEU A 13 19.68 10.20 -35.96
N SER A 14 19.37 11.29 -36.68
CA SER A 14 18.01 11.81 -36.79
C SER A 14 17.10 10.88 -37.59
N SER A 15 17.62 10.12 -38.54
CA SER A 15 16.83 9.21 -39.39
C SER A 15 16.45 7.90 -38.67
N SER A 16 17.17 7.53 -37.60
CA SER A 16 16.92 6.30 -36.83
C SER A 16 15.97 6.49 -35.63
N SER A 17 15.51 7.71 -35.35
CA SER A 17 14.78 8.06 -34.13
C SER A 17 13.32 8.42 -34.43
N SER A 18 12.55 7.45 -34.91
CA SER A 18 11.07 7.50 -34.80
C SER A 18 10.71 6.93 -33.43
N TYR A 19 10.76 7.78 -32.42
CA TYR A 19 10.07 7.50 -31.15
C TYR A 19 8.64 7.98 -31.34
N GLU A 20 7.77 7.08 -31.78
CA GLU A 20 6.33 7.24 -31.62
C GLU A 20 6.05 7.24 -30.10
N ASP A 21 5.74 8.42 -29.55
CA ASP A 21 5.25 8.59 -28.19
C ASP A 21 3.79 8.11 -28.13
N GLU A 22 3.59 6.81 -28.26
CA GLU A 22 2.32 6.15 -27.97
C GLU A 22 2.19 5.99 -26.44
N ASN A 23 2.10 7.11 -25.73
CA ASN A 23 1.51 7.10 -24.39
C ASN A 23 -0.02 6.99 -24.55
N ASP A 24 -0.47 5.80 -24.96
CA ASP A 24 -1.89 5.46 -25.06
C ASP A 24 -2.48 5.32 -23.66
N SER A 25 -3.05 6.46 -23.23
CA SER A 25 -4.39 6.57 -22.66
C SER A 25 -4.91 5.41 -21.80
N GLU A 26 -5.14 5.74 -20.54
CA GLU A 26 -6.25 5.21 -19.72
C GLU A 26 -6.15 3.73 -19.33
N VAL A 27 -5.27 3.45 -18.35
CA VAL A 27 -5.45 2.29 -17.46
C VAL A 27 -6.73 2.53 -16.65
N GLU A 28 -7.84 1.96 -17.11
CA GLU A 28 -9.11 1.91 -16.40
C GLU A 28 -8.88 1.25 -15.04
N ASP A 29 -9.06 2.02 -13.96
CA ASP A 29 -9.00 1.51 -12.59
C ASP A 29 -10.13 0.50 -12.43
N ASN A 30 -9.79 -0.74 -12.08
CA ASN A 30 -10.77 -1.81 -11.95
C ASN A 30 -11.53 -1.61 -10.62
N VAL A 31 -12.55 -0.75 -10.64
CA VAL A 31 -13.43 -0.54 -9.49
C VAL A 31 -14.38 -1.73 -9.41
N GLU A 32 -14.26 -2.54 -8.35
CA GLU A 32 -15.17 -3.64 -8.09
C GLU A 32 -16.57 -3.08 -7.78
N VAL A 33 -17.52 -3.27 -8.71
CA VAL A 33 -18.91 -2.88 -8.51
C VAL A 33 -19.63 -4.01 -7.77
N GLN A 34 -19.96 -3.76 -6.50
CA GLN A 34 -20.75 -4.69 -5.70
C GLN A 34 -22.24 -4.50 -6.04
N GLU A 35 -22.80 -5.39 -6.85
CA GLU A 35 -24.25 -5.47 -7.11
C GLU A 35 -24.95 -6.16 -5.93
N GLU A 36 -25.51 -5.36 -5.02
CA GLU A 36 -26.36 -5.85 -3.93
C GLU A 36 -27.79 -6.07 -4.46
N THR A 37 -28.18 -7.31 -4.76
CA THR A 37 -29.59 -7.67 -4.94
C THR A 37 -30.17 -8.15 -3.62
N TYR A 38 -30.78 -7.25 -2.86
CA TYR A 38 -31.60 -7.63 -1.71
C TYR A 38 -32.93 -8.22 -2.19
N ASP A 39 -32.94 -9.53 -2.43
CA ASP A 39 -34.17 -10.29 -2.59
C ASP A 39 -34.66 -10.72 -1.20
N THR A 40 -35.56 -9.94 -0.61
CA THR A 40 -36.19 -10.25 0.68
C THR A 40 -37.62 -10.73 0.43
N GLU A 41 -37.76 -11.92 -0.15
CA GLU A 41 -38.99 -12.72 -0.06
C GLU A 41 -38.68 -13.97 0.79
N GLN A 42 -38.66 -13.81 2.12
CA GLN A 42 -38.76 -14.96 3.02
C GLN A 42 -40.24 -15.34 3.14
N ASP A 43 -40.66 -16.39 2.43
CA ASP A 43 -41.84 -17.17 2.77
C ASP A 43 -41.53 -17.93 4.06
N ASP A 44 -42.17 -17.53 5.16
CA ASP A 44 -42.08 -18.17 6.47
C ASP A 44 -43.11 -19.30 6.54
N ASP A 45 -42.76 -20.46 5.98
CA ASP A 45 -43.48 -21.71 6.21
C ASP A 45 -42.64 -22.62 7.13
N ASN A 46 -42.81 -22.36 8.43
CA ASN A 46 -42.94 -23.33 9.53
C ASN A 46 -42.43 -24.76 9.25
N ASP A 47 -41.19 -25.04 9.69
CA ASP A 47 -40.78 -26.39 10.10
C ASP A 47 -40.34 -26.37 11.57
N GLU A 48 -41.21 -26.98 12.37
CA GLU A 48 -41.13 -27.36 13.78
C GLU A 48 -39.71 -27.77 14.24
N ILE A 49 -38.91 -26.80 14.69
CA ILE A 49 -37.69 -27.09 15.47
C ILE A 49 -38.11 -27.44 16.89
N SER A 50 -37.97 -28.73 17.21
CA SER A 50 -38.16 -29.30 18.54
C SER A 50 -37.51 -28.44 19.62
N GLU A 51 -38.31 -28.05 20.60
CA GLU A 51 -37.98 -27.27 21.80
C GLU A 51 -37.09 -28.05 22.80
N GLU A 52 -36.08 -28.77 22.33
CA GLU A 52 -35.14 -29.47 23.20
C GLU A 52 -33.86 -28.64 23.36
N GLU A 53 -33.90 -27.83 24.41
CA GLU A 53 -32.73 -27.28 25.10
C GLU A 53 -32.02 -26.07 24.48
N HIS A 54 -32.77 -25.01 24.20
CA HIS A 54 -32.23 -23.64 24.26
C HIS A 54 -31.89 -23.30 25.72
N ASN A 55 -30.82 -23.91 26.24
CA ASN A 55 -30.13 -23.46 27.45
C ASN A 55 -29.45 -22.14 27.10
N GLU A 56 -30.25 -21.06 27.03
CA GLU A 56 -29.82 -19.66 26.88
C GLU A 56 -29.09 -19.21 28.15
N ARG A 57 -28.07 -19.96 28.57
CA ARG A 57 -26.99 -19.37 29.33
C ARG A 57 -26.40 -18.35 28.37
N SER A 58 -26.49 -17.07 28.73
CA SER A 58 -25.87 -15.97 27.99
C SER A 58 -24.38 -16.26 27.83
N HIS A 59 -24.00 -16.92 26.74
CA HIS A 59 -22.60 -17.20 26.46
C HIS A 59 -21.95 -15.89 26.02
N ASP A 60 -20.80 -15.56 26.62
CA ASP A 60 -20.05 -14.32 26.33
C ASP A 60 -19.29 -14.38 24.99
N PHE A 61 -19.69 -15.26 24.07
CA PHE A 61 -19.04 -15.45 22.77
C PHE A 61 -20.05 -15.77 21.65
N TYR A 62 -19.65 -15.51 20.41
CA TYR A 62 -20.30 -15.99 19.19
C TYR A 62 -19.63 -17.26 18.70
N LEU A 63 -20.40 -18.18 18.11
CA LEU A 63 -19.89 -19.42 17.53
C LEU A 63 -19.75 -19.26 16.00
N GLY A 64 -18.61 -19.69 15.46
CA GLY A 64 -18.37 -19.73 14.02
C GLY A 64 -19.22 -20.80 13.33
N LYS A 65 -19.37 -20.68 12.01
CA LYS A 65 -20.10 -21.65 11.17
C LYS A 65 -19.50 -23.08 11.24
N ASP A 66 -18.21 -23.18 11.57
CA ASP A 66 -17.51 -24.43 11.81
C ASP A 66 -17.93 -25.14 13.12
N GLY A 67 -18.77 -24.50 13.94
CA GLY A 67 -19.21 -25.00 15.25
C GLY A 67 -18.11 -25.06 16.31
N GLN A 68 -16.90 -24.57 16.00
CA GLN A 68 -15.72 -24.72 16.85
C GLN A 68 -15.12 -23.38 17.25
N THR A 69 -15.03 -22.44 16.31
CA THR A 69 -14.39 -21.16 16.54
C THR A 69 -15.27 -20.29 17.45
N ARG A 70 -14.70 -19.75 18.52
CA ARG A 70 -15.41 -18.88 19.48
C ARG A 70 -14.87 -17.46 19.44
N TRP A 71 -15.75 -16.48 19.31
CA TRP A 71 -15.43 -15.05 19.27
C TRP A 71 -15.99 -14.35 20.50
N ASN A 72 -15.14 -13.89 21.41
CA ASN A 72 -15.60 -13.22 22.63
C ASN A 72 -16.33 -11.91 22.31
N LYS A 73 -17.46 -11.67 22.99
CA LYS A 73 -18.26 -10.44 22.90
C LYS A 73 -17.58 -9.25 23.59
N SER A 74 -16.81 -9.53 24.63
CA SER A 74 -16.09 -8.53 25.41
C SER A 74 -14.58 -8.58 25.14
N PRO A 75 -13.89 -7.44 25.23
CA PRO A 75 -12.44 -7.41 25.16
C PRO A 75 -11.84 -8.19 26.34
N ALA A 76 -10.70 -8.84 26.12
CA ALA A 76 -9.99 -9.54 27.19
C ALA A 76 -9.64 -8.55 28.33
N SER A 77 -10.02 -8.89 29.57
CA SER A 77 -9.83 -8.05 30.76
C SER A 77 -8.36 -7.65 30.99
N ASN A 78 -7.42 -8.47 30.52
CA ASN A 78 -6.00 -8.16 30.53
C ASN A 78 -5.51 -8.08 29.09
N PRO A 79 -5.02 -6.91 28.63
CA PRO A 79 -4.33 -6.85 27.35
C PRO A 79 -3.04 -7.67 27.47
N THR A 80 -3.09 -8.93 27.07
CA THR A 80 -1.90 -9.74 26.87
C THR A 80 -1.02 -8.99 25.90
N ARG A 81 0.23 -8.67 26.31
CA ARG A 81 1.20 -8.00 25.44
C ARG A 81 1.20 -8.72 24.09
N ARG A 82 0.82 -8.01 23.01
CA ARG A 82 0.93 -8.54 21.65
C ARG A 82 2.37 -9.04 21.48
N ARG A 83 2.55 -10.24 20.92
CA ARG A 83 3.90 -10.80 20.72
C ARG A 83 4.74 -9.74 19.99
N ALA A 84 6.00 -9.55 20.40
CA ALA A 84 6.90 -8.53 19.86
C ALA A 84 7.42 -8.83 18.44
N ARG A 85 6.58 -9.48 17.63
CA ARG A 85 6.81 -9.86 16.23
C ARG A 85 5.67 -9.30 15.38
N ASN A 86 5.94 -9.00 14.13
CA ASN A 86 4.98 -8.37 13.20
C ASN A 86 4.52 -6.98 13.68
N ILE A 87 5.40 -6.25 14.38
CA ILE A 87 5.19 -4.83 14.69
C ILE A 87 5.94 -4.04 13.62
N VAL A 88 5.20 -3.23 12.85
CA VAL A 88 5.80 -2.28 11.92
C VAL A 88 6.50 -1.20 12.75
N THR A 89 7.81 -1.35 12.94
CA THR A 89 8.65 -0.37 13.68
C THR A 89 9.28 0.67 12.76
N GLN A 90 9.39 0.35 11.48
CA GLN A 90 9.96 1.23 10.47
C GLN A 90 8.87 1.58 9.46
N LEU A 91 8.47 2.84 9.47
CA LEU A 91 7.56 3.38 8.47
C LEU A 91 8.34 3.68 7.20
N PRO A 92 7.77 3.42 6.01
CA PRO A 92 8.35 3.87 4.76
C PRO A 92 8.39 5.41 4.73
N GLY A 93 9.47 5.97 4.20
CA GLY A 93 9.64 7.43 4.08
C GLY A 93 11.08 7.90 4.25
N ALA A 94 11.28 9.20 4.08
CA ALA A 94 12.59 9.84 4.25
C ALA A 94 13.05 9.75 5.72
N ARG A 95 14.29 9.31 5.92
CA ARG A 95 14.91 9.13 7.25
C ARG A 95 16.21 9.90 7.35
N GLY A 96 16.63 10.20 8.58
CA GLY A 96 17.90 10.89 8.85
C GLY A 96 17.93 12.29 8.25
N GLU A 97 19.05 12.64 7.62
CA GLU A 97 19.28 13.94 6.98
C GLU A 97 18.26 14.23 5.88
N ALA A 98 17.87 13.22 5.10
CA ALA A 98 16.88 13.34 4.03
C ALA A 98 15.50 13.78 4.51
N ARG A 99 15.16 13.63 5.80
CA ARG A 99 13.85 14.01 6.33
C ARG A 99 13.61 15.53 6.29
N ASN A 100 14.68 16.31 6.42
CA ASN A 100 14.59 17.78 6.50
C ASN A 100 14.89 18.46 5.16
N LEU A 101 15.42 17.72 4.19
CA LEU A 101 15.74 18.25 2.86
C LEU A 101 14.45 18.36 2.04
N LYS A 102 14.17 19.58 1.57
CA LYS A 102 13.03 19.86 0.69
C LYS A 102 13.48 20.20 -0.73
N GLU A 103 14.71 20.66 -0.86
CA GLU A 103 15.29 21.05 -2.13
C GLU A 103 15.76 19.81 -2.91
N PRO A 104 15.28 19.59 -4.15
CA PRO A 104 15.70 18.44 -4.96
C PRO A 104 17.21 18.34 -5.10
N GLY A 105 17.91 19.47 -5.28
CA GLY A 105 19.36 19.49 -5.41
C GLY A 105 20.11 18.99 -4.18
N GLU A 106 19.58 19.24 -2.98
CA GLU A 106 20.17 18.74 -1.74
C GLU A 106 19.93 17.24 -1.57
N LEU A 107 18.74 16.74 -1.96
CA LEU A 107 18.44 15.30 -1.99
C LEU A 107 19.37 14.56 -2.95
N TRP A 108 19.56 15.10 -4.16
CA TRP A 108 20.49 14.54 -5.14
C TRP A 108 21.94 14.55 -4.64
N ARG A 109 22.36 15.62 -3.96
CA ARG A 109 23.70 15.68 -3.36
C ARG A 109 23.85 14.67 -2.23
N LEU A 110 22.86 14.51 -1.35
CA LEU A 110 22.88 13.50 -0.30
C LEU A 110 22.94 12.09 -0.90
N PHE A 111 22.22 11.86 -2.00
CA PHE A 111 22.21 10.57 -2.70
C PHE A 111 23.57 10.21 -3.33
N PHE A 112 24.23 11.17 -3.99
CA PHE A 112 25.48 10.91 -4.71
C PHE A 112 26.76 11.21 -3.92
N PHE A 113 26.71 12.14 -2.97
CA PHE A 113 27.87 12.71 -2.28
C PHE A 113 27.77 12.64 -0.76
N GLY A 114 26.82 11.87 -0.21
CA GLY A 114 26.50 11.74 1.21
C GLY A 114 27.59 11.12 2.12
N GLY A 115 28.86 11.22 1.76
CA GLY A 115 30.00 10.99 2.64
C GLY A 115 31.04 12.08 2.41
N HIS A 116 31.13 13.05 3.33
CA HIS A 116 32.07 14.19 3.33
C HIS A 116 31.85 15.27 2.26
N TYR A 117 30.91 16.18 2.51
CA TYR A 117 31.08 17.56 2.07
C TYR A 117 31.03 18.48 3.29
N GLN A 118 32.20 18.79 3.86
CA GLN A 118 32.36 19.94 4.74
C GLN A 118 32.64 21.14 3.83
N PRO A 119 31.72 22.10 3.67
CA PRO A 119 32.07 23.35 3.03
C PRO A 119 33.07 24.07 3.96
N ASP A 120 34.25 24.37 3.43
CA ASP A 120 35.30 25.10 4.13
C ASP A 120 34.71 26.30 4.86
N SER A 121 34.81 26.29 6.18
CA SER A 121 34.47 27.43 7.03
C SER A 121 35.32 28.60 6.58
N LYS A 122 34.66 29.62 6.03
CA LYS A 122 35.28 30.86 5.57
C LYS A 122 36.23 31.40 6.63
N VAL A 123 37.49 31.49 6.25
CA VAL A 123 38.51 32.30 6.91
C VAL A 123 37.97 33.73 7.01
N HIS A 124 37.87 34.27 8.23
CA HIS A 124 37.79 35.70 8.51
C HIS A 124 38.98 36.06 9.38
#